data_AF-A0A1Y1NKU5-F1
#
_entry.id   AF-A0A1Y1NKU5-F1
#
_cell.length_a   1.000
_cell.length_b   1.000
_cell.length_c   1.000
_cell.angle_alpha   90.00
_cell.angle_beta   90.00
_cell.angle_gamma   90.00
#
_symmetry.space_group_name_H-M   'P 1'
#
loop_
_entity.id
_entity.type
_entity.pdbx_description
1 polymer ?
#
loop_
_entity_poly.entity_id
_entity_poly.type
_entity_poly.pdbx_seq_one_letter_code
_entity_poly.pdbx_strand_id
1 'polypeptide(L)'
;MWHIQKLLLIFTYNYLSWATIDLNIAEFQYLADHLHPEECRRLVASLHFSSYKEPKALDVAEENVSKDIPCIRLLLHWNSQKGEGKGETHEVVQHRLRQLGRADLADWLGKTVFHELGEELMEELKNPFDTVINVTERQTYRMPQTLSTEYKWDPTEWLAFDTICWAVIIGLTSFAFFLLIKAAFILFMRKIRRFPPRKYRTLRTDEGSDSEELFDIRT
;
A
#
# COMPACT_ATOMS: atom_id res chain seq x y z
N MET A 1 -19.81 1.96 -17.03
CA MET A 1 -18.43 1.43 -17.00
C MET A 1 -17.45 2.33 -16.23
N TRP A 2 -17.42 3.65 -16.47
CA TRP A 2 -16.53 4.59 -15.75
C TRP A 2 -16.80 4.74 -14.24
N HIS A 3 -18.06 4.60 -13.81
CA HIS A 3 -18.45 4.67 -12.40
C HIS A 3 -18.08 3.42 -11.59
N ILE A 4 -18.11 2.23 -12.21
CA ILE A 4 -17.75 0.96 -11.57
C ILE A 4 -16.24 0.94 -11.30
N GLN A 5 -15.44 1.48 -12.21
CA GLN A 5 -13.99 1.59 -12.06
C GLN A 5 -13.58 2.55 -10.94
N LYS A 6 -14.31 3.66 -10.77
CA LYS A 6 -14.11 4.58 -9.64
C LYS A 6 -14.55 3.97 -8.31
N LEU A 7 -15.66 3.25 -8.28
CA LEU A 7 -16.13 2.56 -7.09
C LEU A 7 -15.15 1.47 -6.64
N LEU A 8 -14.60 0.68 -7.57
CA LEU A 8 -13.56 -0.31 -7.27
C LEU A 8 -12.26 0.33 -6.77
N LEU A 9 -11.84 1.46 -7.35
CA LEU A 9 -10.67 2.21 -6.85
C LEU A 9 -10.90 2.79 -5.45
N ILE A 10 -12.09 3.33 -5.17
CA ILE A 10 -12.43 3.83 -3.84
C ILE A 10 -12.52 2.69 -2.83
N PHE A 11 -13.12 1.55 -3.20
CA PHE A 11 -13.19 0.38 -2.31
C PHE A 11 -11.80 -0.18 -2.02
N THR A 12 -10.95 -0.36 -3.03
CA THR A 12 -9.57 -0.87 -2.85
C THR A 12 -8.69 0.11 -2.06
N TYR A 13 -8.83 1.42 -2.29
CA TYR A 13 -8.06 2.43 -1.57
C TYR A 13 -8.46 2.55 -0.10
N ASN A 14 -9.75 2.38 0.23
CA ASN A 14 -10.22 2.36 1.63
C ASN A 14 -9.90 1.04 2.33
N TYR A 15 -9.95 -0.11 1.64
CA TYR A 15 -9.59 -1.40 2.22
C TYR A 15 -8.09 -1.53 2.50
N LEU A 16 -7.23 -0.96 1.65
CA LEU A 16 -5.77 -0.94 1.89
C LEU A 16 -5.36 -0.04 3.06
N SER A 17 -6.20 0.89 3.50
CA SER A 17 -5.87 1.81 4.60
C SER A 17 -6.12 1.26 6.01
N TRP A 18 -6.69 0.06 6.13
CA TRP A 18 -7.11 -0.51 7.43
C TRP A 18 -6.20 -1.63 7.95
N ALA A 19 -5.00 -1.77 7.40
CA ALA A 19 -3.97 -2.64 7.96
C ALA A 19 -2.98 -1.85 8.83
N THR A 20 -3.46 -0.84 9.56
CA THR A 20 -2.68 -0.16 10.59
C THR A 20 -2.92 -0.88 11.90
N ILE A 21 -2.01 -1.79 12.25
CA ILE A 21 -2.07 -2.48 13.54
C ILE A 21 -1.52 -1.51 14.58
N ASP A 22 -2.44 -1.01 15.41
CA ASP A 22 -2.15 -0.23 16.60
C ASP A 22 -1.50 -1.14 17.64
N LEU A 23 -0.58 -0.58 18.43
CA LEU A 23 0.02 -1.31 19.53
C LEU A 23 -0.98 -1.51 20.68
N ASN A 24 -1.03 -2.72 21.21
CA ASN A 24 -1.83 -3.07 22.37
C ASN A 24 -1.12 -2.66 23.68
N ILE A 25 -1.89 -2.58 24.77
CA ILE A 25 -1.41 -2.23 26.12
C ILE A 25 -0.30 -3.19 26.58
N ALA A 26 -0.40 -4.47 26.27
CA ALA A 26 0.60 -5.47 26.64
C ALA A 26 1.96 -5.19 25.99
N GLU A 27 1.97 -4.74 24.74
CA GLU A 27 3.18 -4.41 24.00
C GLU A 27 3.83 -3.15 24.55
N PHE A 28 3.03 -2.11 24.85
CA PHE A 28 3.53 -0.92 25.55
C PHE A 28 4.05 -1.22 26.94
N GLN A 29 3.41 -2.14 27.67
CA GLN A 29 3.88 -2.58 28.99
C GLN A 29 5.24 -3.27 28.87
N TYR A 30 5.41 -4.18 27.90
CA TYR A 30 6.69 -4.82 27.65
C TYR A 30 7.78 -3.80 27.32
N LEU A 31 7.51 -2.84 26.43
CA LEU A 31 8.46 -1.75 26.14
C LEU A 31 8.80 -0.95 27.39
N ALA A 32 7.81 -0.60 28.20
CA ALA A 32 8.01 0.18 29.43
C ALA A 32 8.86 -0.57 30.47
N ASP A 33 8.77 -1.89 30.54
CA ASP A 33 9.53 -2.73 31.47
C ASP A 33 10.97 -2.98 30.99
N HIS A 34 11.25 -2.86 29.69
CA HIS A 34 12.56 -3.13 29.09
C HIS A 34 13.33 -1.87 28.64
N LEU A 35 12.74 -0.69 28.79
CA LEU A 35 13.40 0.60 28.59
C LEU A 35 13.83 1.18 29.93
N HIS A 36 15.05 1.71 29.97
CA HIS A 36 15.42 2.56 31.11
C HIS A 36 14.57 3.84 31.13
N PRO A 37 14.35 4.47 32.29
CA PRO A 37 13.55 5.69 32.38
C PRO A 37 14.02 6.83 31.46
N GLU A 38 15.33 6.95 31.25
CA GLU A 38 15.93 7.90 30.30
C GLU A 38 15.60 7.55 28.84
N GLU A 39 15.79 6.29 28.46
CA GLU A 39 15.48 5.79 27.11
C GLU A 39 13.99 5.93 26.79
N CYS A 40 13.11 5.69 27.77
CA CYS A 40 11.68 5.87 27.59
C CYS A 40 11.30 7.33 27.34
N ARG A 41 11.88 8.28 28.08
CA ARG A 41 11.63 9.71 27.83
C ARG A 41 12.14 10.13 26.45
N ARG A 42 13.30 9.63 26.04
CA ARG A 42 13.82 9.83 24.68
C ARG A 42 12.89 9.24 23.62
N LEU A 43 12.37 8.04 23.85
CA LEU A 43 11.40 7.42 22.96
C LEU A 43 10.15 8.29 22.84
N VAL A 44 9.52 8.64 23.95
CA VAL A 44 8.32 9.49 23.99
C VAL A 44 8.57 10.82 23.30
N ALA A 45 9.67 11.52 23.64
CA ALA A 45 10.04 12.76 22.98
C ALA A 45 10.21 12.59 21.46
N SER A 46 10.87 11.52 21.03
CA SER A 46 11.08 11.23 19.60
C SER A 46 9.79 10.89 18.84
N LEU A 47 8.78 10.36 19.53
CA LEU A 47 7.47 10.01 18.97
C LEU A 47 6.62 11.23 18.62
N HIS A 48 6.93 12.42 19.16
CA HIS A 48 6.26 13.67 18.79
C HIS A 48 6.82 14.31 17.50
N PHE A 49 7.88 13.74 16.91
CA PHE A 49 8.42 14.21 15.64
C PHE A 49 7.91 13.36 14.49
N SER A 50 7.58 14.00 13.36
CA SER A 50 7.15 13.33 12.13
C SER A 50 8.31 13.06 11.15
N SER A 51 9.55 13.45 11.48
CA SER A 51 10.69 13.31 10.59
C SER A 51 11.18 11.85 10.50
N TYR A 52 11.53 11.40 9.30
CA TYR A 52 12.15 10.08 9.14
C TYR A 52 13.55 9.97 9.76
N LYS A 53 14.29 11.08 9.90
CA LYS A 53 15.58 11.07 10.59
C LYS A 53 15.41 11.33 12.09
N GLU A 54 16.42 10.95 12.87
CA GLU A 54 16.50 11.31 14.28
C GLU A 54 16.37 12.83 14.46
N PRO A 55 15.50 13.32 15.36
CA PRO A 55 15.27 14.75 15.53
C PRO A 55 16.50 15.46 16.09
N LYS A 56 16.95 16.54 15.44
CA LYS A 56 18.06 17.37 15.93
C LYS A 56 17.78 18.09 17.26
N ALA A 57 16.50 18.22 17.63
CA ALA A 57 16.05 18.87 18.85
C ALA A 57 15.58 17.86 19.91
N LEU A 58 16.01 16.60 19.81
CA LEU A 58 15.58 15.53 20.70
C LEU A 58 15.94 15.81 22.15
N ASP A 59 17.14 16.31 22.43
CA ASP A 59 17.59 16.61 23.80
C ASP A 59 16.69 17.64 24.49
N VAL A 60 16.27 18.67 23.76
CA VAL A 60 15.36 19.71 24.27
C VAL A 60 13.94 19.14 24.46
N ALA A 61 13.50 18.27 23.57
CA ALA A 61 12.19 17.63 23.69
C ALA A 61 12.15 16.65 24.87
N GLU A 62 13.23 15.90 25.13
CA GLU A 62 13.36 15.00 26.27
C GLU A 62 13.24 15.75 27.60
N GLU A 63 13.85 16.94 27.72
CA GLU A 63 13.78 17.76 28.93
C GLU A 63 12.34 18.20 29.28
N ASN A 64 11.49 18.35 28.26
CA ASN A 64 10.08 18.69 28.43
C ASN A 64 9.21 17.49 28.84
N VAL A 65 9.73 16.26 28.78
CA VAL A 65 9.01 15.06 29.24
C VAL A 65 9.14 14.95 30.76
N SER A 66 8.00 14.87 31.45
CA SER A 66 7.96 14.77 32.91
C SER A 66 8.73 13.53 33.41
N LYS A 67 9.59 13.74 34.41
CA LYS A 67 10.39 12.69 35.05
C LYS A 67 9.62 11.88 36.10
N ASP A 68 8.50 12.42 36.58
CA ASP A 68 7.71 11.84 37.67
C ASP A 68 6.62 10.88 37.17
N ILE A 69 6.38 10.85 35.85
CA ILE A 69 5.36 10.00 35.24
C ILE A 69 6.01 8.67 34.82
N PRO A 70 5.41 7.51 35.18
CA PRO A 70 5.94 6.22 34.78
C PRO A 70 5.86 6.03 33.26
N CYS A 71 6.86 5.34 32.70
CA CYS A 71 7.03 5.15 31.26
C CYS A 71 5.74 4.67 30.55
N ILE A 72 5.09 3.65 31.10
CA ILE A 72 3.84 3.11 30.55
C ILE A 72 2.75 4.19 30.41
N ARG A 73 2.62 5.11 31.38
CA ARG A 73 1.63 6.18 31.29
C ARG A 73 1.98 7.19 30.20
N LEU A 74 3.26 7.47 29.98
CA LEU A 74 3.70 8.35 28.89
C LEU A 74 3.37 7.73 27.51
N LEU A 75 3.68 6.45 27.33
CA LEU A 75 3.40 5.73 26.08
C LEU A 75 1.90 5.61 25.80
N LEU A 76 1.11 5.25 26.81
CA LEU A 76 -0.36 5.20 26.67
C LEU A 76 -0.98 6.58 26.46
N HIS A 77 -0.40 7.63 27.06
CA HIS A 77 -0.85 9.00 26.80
C HIS A 77 -0.66 9.34 25.32
N TRP A 78 0.56 9.16 24.79
CA TRP A 78 0.86 9.41 23.38
C TRP A 78 -0.08 8.64 22.45
N ASN A 79 -0.33 7.35 22.71
CA ASN A 79 -1.24 6.52 21.91
C ASN A 79 -2.71 6.96 21.97
N SER A 80 -3.11 7.68 23.03
CA SER A 80 -4.50 8.12 23.24
C SER A 80 -4.82 9.49 22.63
N GLN A 81 -3.81 10.33 22.40
CA GLN A 81 -4.00 11.73 21.98
C GLN A 81 -4.14 11.88 20.47
N LYS A 82 -5.17 12.64 20.06
CA LYS A 82 -5.41 12.95 18.65
C LYS A 82 -4.37 13.97 18.15
N GLY A 83 -3.64 13.61 17.09
CA GLY A 83 -2.53 14.42 16.58
C GLY A 83 -1.17 14.05 17.18
N GLU A 84 -1.13 13.04 18.05
CA GLU A 84 0.08 12.37 18.50
C GLU A 84 0.11 10.94 17.95
N GLY A 85 -0.01 9.91 18.79
CA GLY A 85 0.05 8.51 18.39
C GLY A 85 -1.28 7.85 18.06
N LYS A 86 -2.41 8.54 18.24
CA LYS A 86 -3.71 7.90 18.01
C LYS A 86 -3.93 7.54 16.54
N GLY A 87 -4.00 6.24 16.26
CA GLY A 87 -4.13 5.68 14.91
C GLY A 87 -2.81 5.62 14.14
N GLU A 88 -1.68 5.83 14.82
CA GLU A 88 -0.35 5.58 14.27
C GLU A 88 -0.01 4.10 14.37
N THR A 89 0.71 3.60 13.37
CA THR A 89 1.08 2.18 13.33
C THR A 89 2.23 1.85 14.27
N HIS A 90 2.33 0.57 14.66
CA HIS A 90 3.50 0.04 15.37
C HIS A 90 4.85 0.34 14.70
N GLU A 91 4.88 0.57 13.38
CA GLU A 91 6.10 0.92 12.63
C GLU A 91 6.74 2.21 13.14
N VAL A 92 5.94 3.19 13.54
CA VAL A 92 6.45 4.48 14.05
C VAL A 92 7.27 4.26 15.32
N VAL A 93 6.77 3.42 16.22
CA VAL A 93 7.45 3.09 17.48
C VAL A 93 8.70 2.25 17.21
N GLN A 94 8.63 1.25 16.33
CA GLN A 94 9.82 0.47 15.94
C GLN A 94 10.91 1.33 15.33
N HIS A 95 10.52 2.22 14.42
CA HIS A 95 11.45 3.08 13.73
C HIS A 95 12.17 4.00 14.73
N ARG A 96 11.45 4.57 15.71
CA ARG A 96 12.07 5.35 16.79
C ARG A 96 12.97 4.53 17.69
N LEU A 97 12.55 3.32 18.08
CA LEU A 97 13.39 2.40 18.85
C LEU A 97 14.73 2.10 18.14
N ARG A 98 14.71 1.90 16.82
CA ARG A 98 15.93 1.70 16.03
C ARG A 98 16.84 2.92 16.04
N GLN A 99 16.26 4.13 15.92
CA GLN A 99 17.03 5.37 15.98
C GLN A 99 17.71 5.59 17.33
N LEU A 100 17.05 5.17 18.41
CA LEU A 100 17.60 5.24 19.76
C LEU A 100 18.57 4.08 20.09
N GLY A 101 18.92 3.25 19.10
CA GLY A 101 19.83 2.12 19.30
C GLY A 101 19.20 0.89 19.95
N ARG A 102 17.88 0.87 20.17
CA ARG A 102 17.12 -0.26 20.73
C ARG A 102 16.53 -1.14 19.63
N ALA A 103 17.41 -1.61 18.73
CA ALA A 103 17.02 -2.51 17.64
C ALA A 103 16.45 -3.85 18.14
N ASP A 104 16.91 -4.30 19.32
CA ASP A 104 16.39 -5.47 20.04
C ASP A 104 14.87 -5.35 20.29
N LEU A 105 14.43 -4.23 20.86
CA LEU A 105 13.03 -3.98 21.15
C LEU A 105 12.22 -3.73 19.88
N ALA A 106 12.79 -3.05 18.89
CA ALA A 106 12.12 -2.82 17.61
C ALA A 106 11.84 -4.15 16.88
N ASP A 107 12.79 -5.08 16.89
CA ASP A 107 12.64 -6.37 16.22
C ASP A 107 11.73 -7.32 16.99
N TRP A 108 11.76 -7.27 18.33
CA TRP A 108 10.77 -7.95 19.17
C TRP A 108 9.36 -7.45 18.87
N LEU A 109 9.16 -6.13 18.88
CA LEU A 109 7.85 -5.50 18.63
C LEU A 109 7.29 -5.90 17.27
N GLY A 110 8.13 -5.96 16.24
CA GLY A 110 7.68 -6.42 14.91
C GLY A 110 7.25 -7.87 14.90
N LYS A 111 8.05 -8.75 15.49
CA LYS A 111 7.70 -10.18 15.53
C LYS A 111 6.42 -10.41 16.31
N THR A 112 6.24 -9.74 17.46
CA THR A 112 5.05 -9.90 18.31
C THR A 112 3.79 -9.43 17.59
N VAL A 113 3.78 -8.20 17.06
CA VAL A 113 2.62 -7.66 16.34
C VAL A 113 2.23 -8.54 15.14
N PHE A 114 3.22 -9.00 14.36
CA PHE A 114 2.95 -9.88 13.22
C PHE A 114 2.54 -11.30 13.63
N HIS A 115 2.98 -11.78 14.80
CA HIS A 115 2.57 -13.08 15.31
C HIS A 115 1.11 -13.05 15.77
N GLU A 116 0.71 -12.03 16.53
CA GLU A 116 -0.69 -11.83 16.95
C GLU A 116 -1.61 -11.73 15.72
N LEU A 117 -1.21 -10.96 14.70
CA LEU A 117 -1.94 -10.88 13.43
C LEU A 117 -2.03 -12.25 12.72
N GLY A 118 -0.95 -13.02 12.75
CA GLY A 118 -0.91 -14.36 12.14
C GLY A 118 -1.83 -15.35 12.86
N GLU A 119 -1.87 -15.31 14.18
CA GLU A 119 -2.78 -16.16 14.97
C GLU A 119 -4.24 -15.79 14.77
N GLU A 120 -4.58 -14.48 14.79
CA GLU A 120 -5.94 -14.01 14.54
C GLU A 120 -6.42 -14.39 13.13
N LEU A 121 -5.57 -14.21 12.11
CA LEU A 121 -5.86 -14.66 10.75
C LEU A 121 -6.07 -16.18 10.68
N MET A 122 -5.26 -16.97 11.36
CA MET A 122 -5.40 -18.43 11.38
C MET A 122 -6.68 -18.87 12.10
N GLU A 123 -7.08 -18.18 13.16
CA GLU A 123 -8.36 -18.42 13.85
C GLU A 123 -9.56 -18.04 12.96
N GLU A 124 -9.52 -16.90 12.28
CA GLU A 124 -10.57 -16.49 11.34
C GLU A 124 -10.69 -17.44 10.15
N LEU A 125 -9.57 -17.99 9.66
CA LEU A 125 -9.57 -19.00 8.61
C LEU A 125 -10.07 -20.36 9.12
N LYS A 126 -9.90 -20.70 10.40
CA LYS A 126 -10.33 -22.00 10.92
C LYS A 126 -11.83 -22.24 10.78
N ASN A 127 -12.67 -21.23 11.01
CA ASN A 127 -14.13 -21.35 10.90
C ASN A 127 -14.66 -21.71 9.49
N PRO A 128 -14.28 -21.01 8.40
CA PRO A 128 -14.69 -21.37 7.05
C PRO A 128 -14.06 -22.69 6.57
N PHE A 129 -12.82 -23.00 6.96
CA PHE A 129 -12.18 -24.25 6.54
C PHE A 129 -12.68 -25.48 7.30
N ASP A 130 -13.04 -25.37 8.59
CA ASP A 130 -13.64 -26.48 9.35
C ASP A 130 -14.99 -26.91 8.77
N THR A 131 -15.78 -25.98 8.22
CA THR A 131 -17.04 -26.34 7.53
C THR A 131 -16.80 -27.07 6.19
N VAL A 132 -15.72 -26.76 5.48
CA VAL A 132 -15.32 -27.47 4.25
C VAL A 132 -14.73 -28.85 4.57
N ILE A 133 -13.97 -28.95 5.66
CA ILE A 133 -13.38 -30.22 6.14
C ILE A 133 -14.49 -31.15 6.65
N ASN A 134 -15.49 -30.65 7.39
CA ASN A 134 -16.63 -31.45 7.87
C ASN A 134 -17.51 -32.02 6.74
N VAL A 135 -17.53 -31.41 5.54
CA VAL A 135 -18.19 -31.99 4.35
C VAL A 135 -17.36 -33.14 3.75
N THR A 136 -16.05 -33.12 3.97
CA THR A 136 -15.09 -34.11 3.44
C THR A 136 -14.85 -35.27 4.42
N GLU A 137 -15.16 -35.09 5.71
CA GLU A 137 -14.89 -36.02 6.80
C GLU A 137 -15.88 -37.21 6.94
N ARG A 138 -16.56 -37.60 5.85
CA ARG A 138 -17.24 -38.92 5.79
C ARG A 138 -16.31 -40.04 5.29
N GLN A 139 -15.01 -39.77 5.13
CA GLN A 139 -13.99 -40.78 4.88
C GLN A 139 -13.01 -40.85 6.05
N THR A 140 -13.26 -41.81 6.94
CA THR A 140 -12.37 -42.28 7.99
C THR A 140 -10.96 -42.56 7.46
N TYR A 141 -9.97 -41.82 7.95
CA TYR A 141 -8.57 -42.25 7.93
C TYR A 141 -8.00 -42.19 9.36
N ARG A 142 -7.59 -43.36 9.86
CA ARG A 142 -6.77 -43.51 11.07
C ARG A 142 -5.43 -42.85 10.82
N MET A 143 -5.08 -41.86 11.64
CA MET A 143 -3.75 -41.23 11.65
C MET A 143 -2.77 -42.15 12.39
N PRO A 144 -1.67 -42.63 11.77
CA PRO A 144 -0.56 -43.24 12.50
C PRO A 144 0.35 -42.15 13.06
N GLN A 145 0.98 -42.47 14.20
CA GLN A 145 1.86 -41.60 14.96
C GLN A 145 3.05 -41.08 14.14
N THR A 146 3.44 -39.85 14.46
CA THR A 146 4.50 -39.03 13.87
C THR A 146 5.86 -39.71 13.86
N LEU A 147 6.30 -40.17 12.70
CA LEU A 147 7.71 -40.26 12.35
C LEU A 147 8.05 -38.94 11.64
N SER A 148 9.04 -38.18 12.12
CA SER A 148 9.48 -36.92 11.50
C SER A 148 9.96 -37.18 10.07
N THR A 149 9.08 -37.00 9.10
CA THR A 149 9.45 -36.96 7.69
C THR A 149 10.19 -35.66 7.43
N GLU A 150 11.48 -35.77 7.18
CA GLU A 150 12.28 -34.73 6.54
C GLU A 150 11.57 -34.35 5.23
N TYR A 151 10.98 -33.14 5.21
CA TYR A 151 10.23 -32.64 4.06
C TYR A 151 11.22 -32.34 2.93
N LYS A 152 11.36 -33.31 2.03
CA LYS A 152 12.18 -33.19 0.83
C LYS A 152 11.43 -32.30 -0.17
N TRP A 153 11.80 -31.03 -0.22
CA TRP A 153 11.31 -30.09 -1.23
C TRP A 153 11.57 -30.65 -2.63
N ASP A 154 10.50 -31.07 -3.32
CA ASP A 154 10.56 -31.37 -4.74
C ASP A 154 10.38 -30.04 -5.49
N PRO A 155 11.43 -29.51 -6.16
CA PRO A 155 11.36 -28.22 -6.85
C PRO A 155 10.39 -28.21 -8.05
N THR A 156 9.70 -29.33 -8.28
CA THR A 156 8.75 -29.53 -9.37
C THR A 156 7.28 -29.39 -8.92
N GLU A 157 7.00 -29.31 -7.61
CA GLU A 157 5.63 -29.12 -7.12
C GLU A 157 5.21 -27.65 -7.22
N TRP A 158 4.27 -27.38 -8.12
CA TRP A 158 3.68 -26.06 -8.32
C TRP A 158 2.72 -25.76 -7.18
N LEU A 159 3.04 -24.77 -6.34
CA LEU A 159 2.22 -24.41 -5.18
C LEU A 159 1.09 -23.47 -5.62
N ALA A 160 -0.02 -23.50 -4.87
CA ALA A 160 -1.10 -22.51 -5.04
C ALA A 160 -0.58 -21.07 -4.92
N PHE A 161 0.47 -20.88 -4.11
CA PHE A 161 1.20 -19.63 -3.98
C PHE A 161 1.82 -19.15 -5.30
N ASP A 162 2.44 -20.06 -6.08
CA ASP A 162 3.02 -19.73 -7.39
C ASP A 162 1.94 -19.22 -8.35
N THR A 163 0.76 -19.84 -8.31
CA THR A 163 -0.39 -19.42 -9.14
C THR A 163 -0.81 -17.98 -8.83
N ILE A 164 -0.90 -17.65 -7.53
CA ILE A 164 -1.31 -16.33 -7.06
C ILE A 164 -0.27 -15.28 -7.43
N CYS A 165 1.02 -15.57 -7.21
CA CYS A 165 2.10 -14.68 -7.58
C CYS A 165 2.13 -14.39 -9.09
N TRP A 166 1.97 -15.43 -9.93
CA TRP A 166 1.89 -15.25 -11.37
C TRP A 166 0.68 -14.43 -11.80
N ALA A 167 -0.49 -14.65 -11.19
CA ALA A 167 -1.69 -13.87 -11.47
C ALA A 167 -1.50 -12.38 -11.17
N VAL A 168 -0.86 -12.04 -10.04
CA VAL A 168 -0.55 -10.66 -9.67
C VAL A 168 0.45 -10.02 -10.64
N ILE A 169 1.52 -10.73 -10.99
CA ILE A 169 2.54 -10.25 -11.95
C ILE A 169 1.91 -9.97 -13.32
N ILE A 170 1.07 -10.88 -13.82
CA ILE A 170 0.35 -10.71 -15.10
C ILE A 170 -0.63 -9.52 -15.01
N GLY A 171 -1.32 -9.36 -13.89
CA GLY A 171 -2.21 -8.22 -13.64
C GLY A 171 -1.48 -6.88 -13.69
N LEU A 172 -0.35 -6.75 -12.99
CA LEU A 172 0.42 -5.52 -12.93
C LEU A 172 1.09 -5.18 -14.28
N THR A 173 1.64 -6.18 -14.97
CA THR A 173 2.28 -6.00 -16.27
C THR A 173 1.28 -5.61 -17.35
N SER A 174 0.12 -6.26 -17.41
CA SER A 174 -0.96 -5.90 -18.34
C SER A 174 -1.50 -4.50 -18.10
N PHE A 175 -1.66 -4.10 -16.83
CA PHE A 175 -2.08 -2.75 -16.46
C PHE A 175 -1.05 -1.69 -16.89
N ALA A 176 0.24 -1.92 -16.60
CA ALA A 176 1.31 -1.04 -17.04
C ALA A 176 1.36 -0.91 -18.57
N PHE A 177 1.24 -2.02 -19.28
CA PHE A 177 1.21 -2.04 -20.75
C PHE A 177 0.03 -1.24 -21.32
N PHE A 178 -1.14 -1.37 -20.73
CA PHE A 178 -2.32 -0.59 -21.11
C PHE A 178 -2.12 0.92 -20.92
N LEU A 179 -1.47 1.34 -19.82
CA LEU A 179 -1.13 2.74 -19.59
C LEU A 179 -0.13 3.26 -20.62
N LEU A 180 0.88 2.47 -21.00
CA LEU A 180 1.84 2.83 -22.04
C LEU A 180 1.17 3.01 -23.41
N ILE A 181 0.26 2.10 -23.79
CA ILE A 181 -0.52 2.24 -25.03
C ILE A 181 -1.35 3.51 -24.99
N LYS A 182 -2.03 3.81 -23.88
CA LYS A 182 -2.81 5.04 -23.75
C LYS A 182 -1.94 6.29 -23.84
N ALA A 183 -0.79 6.31 -23.19
CA ALA A 183 0.15 7.42 -23.27
C ALA A 183 0.64 7.61 -24.72
N ALA A 184 1.03 6.53 -25.39
CA ALA A 184 1.45 6.56 -26.80
C ALA A 184 0.32 7.06 -27.71
N PHE A 185 -0.92 6.60 -27.51
CA PHE A 185 -2.09 7.06 -28.26
C PHE A 185 -2.37 8.56 -28.03
N ILE A 186 -2.25 9.04 -26.79
CA ILE A 186 -2.42 10.47 -26.47
C ILE A 186 -1.32 11.29 -27.15
N LEU A 187 -0.06 10.85 -27.10
CA LEU A 187 1.05 11.54 -27.77
C LEU A 187 0.88 11.53 -29.29
N PHE A 188 0.41 10.43 -29.87
CA PHE A 188 0.11 10.30 -31.29
C PHE A 188 -1.04 11.24 -31.71
N MET A 189 -2.13 11.27 -30.95
CA MET A 189 -3.24 12.19 -31.21
C MET A 189 -2.84 13.66 -31.03
N ARG A 190 -1.97 13.97 -30.06
CA ARG A 190 -1.37 15.31 -29.90
C ARG A 190 -0.50 15.68 -31.10
N LYS A 191 0.25 14.72 -31.67
CA LYS A 191 1.06 14.92 -32.87
C LYS A 191 0.19 15.14 -34.10
N ILE A 192 -0.88 14.37 -34.29
CA ILE A 192 -1.83 14.54 -35.40
C ILE A 192 -2.54 15.90 -35.33
N ARG A 193 -2.98 16.34 -34.14
CA ARG A 193 -3.62 17.66 -33.97
C ARG A 193 -2.71 18.86 -34.27
N ARG A 194 -1.38 18.67 -34.29
CA ARG A 194 -0.43 19.72 -34.69
C ARG A 194 -0.23 19.83 -36.20
N PHE A 195 -0.77 18.90 -37.01
CA PHE A 195 -0.78 19.08 -38.45
C PHE A 195 -1.91 20.06 -38.81
N PRO A 196 -1.61 21.27 -39.32
CA PRO A 196 -2.65 22.18 -39.76
C PRO A 196 -3.46 21.52 -40.89
N PRO A 197 -4.78 21.79 -40.98
CA PRO A 197 -5.58 21.27 -42.08
C PRO A 197 -4.95 21.73 -43.39
N ARG A 198 -4.60 20.78 -44.28
CA ARG A 198 -4.18 21.09 -45.65
C ARG A 198 -5.30 21.89 -46.28
N LYS A 199 -5.07 23.18 -46.55
CA LYS A 199 -5.92 23.97 -47.45
C LYS A 199 -5.97 23.21 -48.77
N TYR A 200 -7.14 22.67 -49.11
CA TYR A 200 -7.44 22.27 -50.47
C TYR A 200 -7.28 23.52 -51.33
N ARG A 201 -6.20 23.56 -52.11
CA ARG A 201 -5.96 24.59 -53.12
C ARG A 201 -6.96 24.31 -54.25
N THR A 202 -8.01 25.10 -54.33
CA THR A 202 -8.86 25.22 -55.51
C THR A 202 -7.97 25.52 -56.71
N LEU A 203 -7.77 24.53 -57.57
CA LEU A 203 -7.19 24.70 -58.89
C LEU A 203 -8.29 25.28 -59.77
N ARG A 204 -8.28 26.60 -59.88
CA ARG A 204 -8.87 27.35 -60.98
C ARG A 204 -8.06 27.01 -62.23
N THR A 205 -8.62 26.19 -63.10
CA THR A 205 -8.19 26.09 -64.49
C THR A 205 -9.14 26.97 -65.28
N ASP A 206 -8.69 28.19 -65.56
CA ASP A 206 -9.25 29.03 -66.62
C ASP A 206 -8.64 28.54 -67.95
N GLU A 207 -9.43 27.80 -68.73
CA GLU A 207 -9.40 27.67 -70.19
C GLU A 207 -10.90 27.60 -70.55
N GLY A 208 -11.56 28.59 -71.15
CA GLY A 208 -11.18 29.32 -72.36
C GLY A 208 -11.90 28.66 -73.54
N SER A 209 -13.14 29.07 -73.84
CA SER A 209 -13.77 28.93 -75.17
C SER A 209 -15.15 29.60 -75.19
N ASP A 210 -15.24 30.68 -75.96
CA ASP A 210 -16.32 31.03 -76.88
C ASP A 210 -17.78 30.86 -76.45
N SER A 211 -18.54 31.96 -76.39
CA SER A 211 -19.35 32.40 -77.54
C SER A 211 -20.39 33.46 -77.14
N GLU A 212 -20.55 34.44 -78.06
CA GLU A 212 -21.77 35.21 -78.33
C GLU A 212 -22.12 36.34 -77.34
N GLU A 213 -21.86 37.59 -77.77
CA GLU A 213 -22.89 38.50 -78.32
C GLU A 213 -23.88 38.94 -77.21
N LEU A 214 -24.15 40.22 -76.96
CA LEU A 214 -24.89 41.06 -77.88
C LEU A 214 -25.32 42.37 -77.14
N PHE A 215 -25.36 43.48 -77.89
CA PHE A 215 -26.06 44.76 -77.65
C PHE A 215 -25.66 45.67 -76.45
N ASP A 216 -25.64 46.99 -76.54
CA ASP A 216 -25.38 47.99 -77.58
C ASP A 216 -25.42 49.37 -76.89
N ILE A 217 -24.63 50.27 -77.46
CA ILE A 217 -24.67 51.74 -77.49
C ILE A 217 -25.37 52.54 -76.37
N ARG A 218 -24.50 53.33 -75.72
CA ARG A 218 -24.74 54.66 -75.17
C ARG A 218 -25.10 55.66 -76.29
N THR A 219 -26.26 56.29 -76.16
CA THR A 219 -26.41 57.75 -76.35
C THR A 219 -27.33 58.27 -75.27
#